data_AF-A0A3L9GPS3-F1
#
_entry.id   AF-A0A3L9GPS3-F1
#
_cell.length_a   1.000
_cell.length_b   1.000
_cell.length_c   1.000
_cell.angle_alpha   90.00
_cell.angle_beta   90.00
_cell.angle_gamma   90.00
#
_symmetry.space_group_name_H-M   'P 1'
#
loop_
_entity.id
_entity.type
_entity.pdbx_description
1 polymer ?
#
loop_
_entity_poly.entity_id
_entity_poly.type
_entity_poly.pdbx_seq_one_letter_code
_entity_poly.pdbx_strand_id
1 'polypeptide(L)'
;GENFMQFSDMYVTTKGFLPFAPEADFWVGKHGAPKIEIQMLDWKTQRTDAAAGVGLENWKVGPGKIDVALVREDVDDYDRSLQNKQQINTNTIDLRYKDIPLWDKATLMVSGRYVTANESASEKDNQDNNGYYDWKDTWMFGTSLTQKFDKGGFNEFSFLVANNSIASNFGRYAGASPFTTFNGRYYGDHTGGTAVRLTSQGEAYIGDHFIVANAIVYSFGNDIYSYETGAHSDFESIRAV
;
A
#
# COMPACT_ATOMS: atom_id res chain seq x y z
N GLY A 1 -27.05 -2.52 3.29
CA GLY A 1 -27.23 -1.36 4.18
C GLY A 1 -25.89 -0.69 4.28
N GLU A 2 -25.66 0.35 3.50
CA GLU A 2 -24.35 1.00 3.40
C GLU A 2 -24.55 2.49 3.61
N ASN A 3 -24.45 2.89 4.88
CA ASN A 3 -24.13 4.24 5.33
C ASN A 3 -23.94 4.17 6.84
N PHE A 4 -22.83 3.55 7.24
CA PHE A 4 -22.32 3.67 8.60
C PHE A 4 -21.30 4.81 8.59
N MET A 5 -21.52 5.83 9.43
CA MET A 5 -20.46 6.78 9.76
C MET A 5 -19.26 5.98 10.28
N GLN A 6 -18.14 6.03 9.56
CA GLN A 6 -16.92 5.33 9.93
C GLN A 6 -15.87 6.35 10.36
N PHE A 7 -15.29 6.15 11.54
CA PHE A 7 -14.07 6.86 11.92
C PHE A 7 -12.90 6.23 11.17
N SER A 8 -12.48 6.85 10.08
CA SER A 8 -11.35 6.39 9.25
C SER A 8 -10.00 6.75 9.87
N ASP A 9 -9.94 7.81 10.68
CA ASP A 9 -8.71 8.33 11.25
C ASP A 9 -9.00 8.95 12.64
N MET A 10 -8.28 8.52 13.67
CA MET A 10 -8.46 8.96 15.06
C MET A 10 -7.20 8.69 15.88
N TYR A 11 -6.34 9.70 16.00
CA TYR A 11 -5.03 9.58 16.63
C TYR A 11 -4.60 10.88 17.32
N VAL A 12 -3.57 10.77 18.15
CA VAL A 12 -2.83 11.91 18.71
C VAL A 12 -1.47 11.96 18.04
N THR A 13 -1.00 13.14 17.69
CA THR A 13 0.35 13.37 17.15
C THR A 13 1.08 14.45 17.96
N THR A 14 2.40 14.34 18.03
CA THR A 14 3.27 15.29 18.73
C THR A 14 4.61 15.46 18.01
N LYS A 15 5.18 16.67 18.14
CA LYS A 15 6.57 16.99 17.74
C LYS A 15 7.38 17.34 18.98
N GLY A 16 8.67 17.05 18.97
CA GLY A 16 9.58 17.31 20.09
C GLY A 16 9.52 16.30 21.23
N PHE A 17 8.64 15.30 21.17
CA PHE A 17 8.50 14.28 22.22
C PHE A 17 9.67 13.29 22.28
N LEU A 18 10.26 12.96 21.11
CA LEU A 18 11.35 11.99 20.99
C LEU A 18 12.69 12.73 20.93
N PRO A 19 13.58 12.64 21.95
CA PRO A 19 14.83 13.39 21.97
C PRO A 19 15.79 13.08 20.81
N PHE A 20 15.74 11.86 20.27
CA PHE A 20 16.54 11.44 19.12
C PHE A 20 15.97 11.88 17.76
N ALA A 21 14.72 12.37 17.75
CA ALA A 21 13.98 12.76 16.56
C ALA A 21 13.06 13.96 16.84
N PRO A 22 13.60 15.11 17.29
CA PRO A 22 12.78 16.21 17.82
C PRO A 22 11.85 16.83 16.77
N GLU A 23 12.23 16.82 15.50
CA GLU A 23 11.44 17.37 14.39
C GLU A 23 10.44 16.38 13.78
N ALA A 24 10.46 15.12 14.23
CA ALA A 24 9.60 14.08 13.69
C ALA A 24 8.19 14.15 14.29
N ASP A 25 7.20 13.77 13.47
CA ASP A 25 5.81 13.60 13.86
C ASP A 25 5.65 12.21 14.49
N PHE A 26 5.46 12.14 15.81
CA PHE A 26 5.17 10.88 16.50
C PHE A 26 3.68 10.76 16.76
N TRP A 27 3.05 9.68 16.27
CA TRP A 27 1.62 9.47 16.42
C TRP A 27 1.27 8.12 17.03
N VAL A 28 0.14 8.08 17.75
CA VAL A 28 -0.48 6.86 18.29
C VAL A 28 -1.99 6.95 18.10
N GLY A 29 -2.60 5.87 17.61
CA GLY A 29 -4.05 5.77 17.44
C GLY A 29 -4.43 4.99 16.19
N LYS A 30 -5.67 5.19 15.71
CA LYS A 30 -6.10 4.69 14.42
C LYS A 30 -5.58 5.62 13.34
N HIS A 31 -4.47 5.26 12.71
CA HIS A 31 -3.83 6.00 11.62
C HIS A 31 -3.03 5.03 10.74
N GLY A 32 -2.42 5.51 9.66
CA GLY A 32 -1.53 4.71 8.82
C GLY A 32 -0.57 5.60 8.08
N ALA A 33 0.54 5.03 7.59
CA ALA A 33 1.53 5.80 6.83
C ALA A 33 0.87 6.56 5.66
N PRO A 34 1.34 7.78 5.33
CA PRO A 34 0.70 8.65 4.34
C PRO A 34 0.40 7.93 3.02
N LYS A 35 -0.69 8.27 2.34
CA LYS A 35 -1.02 7.64 1.05
C LYS A 35 -0.35 8.43 -0.08
N ILE A 36 0.18 7.72 -1.07
CA ILE A 36 0.63 8.33 -2.34
C ILE A 36 -0.34 7.88 -3.42
N GLU A 37 -0.90 8.84 -4.13
CA GLU A 37 -2.04 8.67 -5.01
C GLU A 37 -1.69 8.99 -6.46
N ILE A 38 -2.31 8.25 -7.37
CA ILE A 38 -2.48 8.56 -8.79
C ILE A 38 -3.86 9.18 -8.95
N GLN A 39 -3.93 10.50 -8.88
CA GLN A 39 -5.19 11.23 -8.73
C GLN A 39 -6.18 10.94 -9.87
N MET A 40 -5.70 10.86 -11.11
CA MET A 40 -6.53 10.64 -12.30
C MET A 40 -7.18 9.25 -12.34
N LEU A 41 -6.63 8.27 -11.59
CA LEU A 41 -7.14 6.90 -11.51
C LEU A 41 -7.84 6.58 -10.18
N ASP A 42 -7.78 7.48 -9.18
CA ASP A 42 -8.13 7.20 -7.78
C ASP A 42 -7.44 5.92 -7.23
N TRP A 43 -6.22 5.67 -7.70
CA TRP A 43 -5.40 4.54 -7.25
C TRP A 43 -4.29 5.04 -6.36
N LYS A 44 -3.81 4.21 -5.44
CA LYS A 44 -2.64 4.55 -4.63
C LYS A 44 -1.43 3.75 -5.11
N THR A 45 -0.25 4.37 -5.16
CA THR A 45 1.04 3.66 -5.33
C THR A 45 1.58 3.21 -3.97
N GLN A 46 1.33 3.98 -2.91
CA GLN A 46 1.64 3.63 -1.53
C GLN A 46 0.38 3.78 -0.67
N ARG A 47 0.04 2.75 0.09
CA ARG A 47 -1.16 2.77 0.94
C ARG A 47 -1.02 1.82 2.12
N THR A 48 -0.95 2.35 3.33
CA THR A 48 -1.23 1.54 4.51
C THR A 48 -2.62 1.91 5.00
N ASP A 49 -3.46 0.90 5.24
CA ASP A 49 -4.81 1.15 5.72
C ASP A 49 -4.76 1.68 7.16
N ALA A 50 -5.70 2.57 7.48
CA ALA A 50 -5.69 3.24 8.77
C ALA A 50 -6.25 2.29 9.84
N ALA A 51 -5.39 1.95 10.79
CA ALA A 51 -5.69 0.95 11.79
C ALA A 51 -4.99 1.29 13.11
N ALA A 52 -5.27 0.53 14.17
CA ALA A 52 -4.68 0.81 15.47
C ALA A 52 -3.16 0.61 15.40
N GLY A 53 -2.39 1.64 15.75
CA GLY A 53 -0.95 1.57 15.63
C GLY A 53 -0.19 2.75 16.20
N VAL A 54 1.07 2.77 15.83
CA VAL A 54 2.04 3.81 16.16
C VAL A 54 2.90 4.10 14.94
N GLY A 55 3.33 5.35 14.79
CA GLY A 55 4.27 5.69 13.74
C GLY A 55 5.10 6.92 14.06
N LEU A 56 6.15 7.06 13.27
CA LEU A 56 7.07 8.17 13.27
C LEU A 56 7.22 8.64 11.83
N GLU A 57 6.88 9.90 11.56
CA GLU A 57 6.95 10.49 10.23
C GLU A 57 7.91 11.66 10.20
N ASN A 58 8.48 11.92 9.02
CA ASN A 58 9.38 13.03 8.75
C ASN A 58 10.66 13.00 9.62
N TRP A 59 11.08 11.83 10.10
CA TRP A 59 12.31 11.71 10.89
C TRP A 59 13.52 12.00 10.02
N LYS A 60 14.19 13.12 10.27
CA LYS A 60 15.37 13.53 9.50
C LYS A 60 16.53 12.55 9.73
N VAL A 61 16.92 11.82 8.69
CA VAL A 61 18.03 10.87 8.71
C VAL A 61 18.89 11.07 7.46
N GLY A 62 20.11 11.59 7.66
CA GLY A 62 21.03 11.90 6.57
C GLY A 62 20.40 12.87 5.54
N PRO A 63 20.53 12.60 4.23
CA PRO A 63 20.03 13.50 3.19
C PRO A 63 18.50 13.52 3.08
N GLY A 64 17.81 12.42 3.40
CA GLY A 64 16.34 12.29 3.32
C GLY A 64 15.62 12.35 4.68
N LYS A 65 14.45 11.71 4.72
CA LYS A 65 13.60 11.51 5.91
C LYS A 65 13.02 10.10 5.94
N ILE A 66 12.86 9.54 7.13
CA ILE A 66 12.24 8.24 7.35
C ILE A 66 10.82 8.43 7.86
N ASP A 67 9.87 7.71 7.25
CA ASP A 67 8.56 7.42 7.82
C ASP A 67 8.53 5.94 8.18
N VAL A 68 8.03 5.60 9.37
CA VAL A 68 7.78 4.23 9.80
C VAL A 68 6.43 4.13 10.50
N ALA A 69 5.64 3.13 10.15
CA ALA A 69 4.37 2.82 10.81
C ALA A 69 4.31 1.32 11.15
N LEU A 70 3.79 1.02 12.33
CA LEU A 70 3.38 -0.32 12.75
C LEU A 70 1.90 -0.26 13.09
N VAL A 71 1.08 -0.98 12.32
CA VAL A 71 -0.38 -0.99 12.49
C VAL A 71 -0.91 -2.42 12.58
N ARG A 72 -1.99 -2.61 13.33
CA ARG A 72 -2.71 -3.88 13.48
C ARG A 72 -4.12 -3.75 12.94
N GLU A 73 -4.52 -4.72 12.13
CA GLU A 73 -5.85 -4.84 11.54
C GLU A 73 -6.49 -6.18 11.90
N ASP A 74 -7.83 -6.21 11.95
CA ASP A 74 -8.60 -7.44 12.02
C ASP A 74 -9.14 -7.73 10.61
N VAL A 75 -8.89 -8.95 10.13
CA VAL A 75 -9.26 -9.39 8.79
C VAL A 75 -10.27 -10.52 8.89
N ASP A 76 -11.32 -10.45 8.07
CA ASP A 76 -12.28 -11.53 7.92
C ASP A 76 -11.68 -12.61 6.99
N ASP A 77 -11.13 -13.67 7.56
CA ASP A 77 -10.66 -14.86 6.83
C ASP A 77 -11.83 -15.82 6.60
N TYR A 78 -12.09 -16.14 5.33
CA TYR A 78 -13.25 -16.94 4.93
C TYR A 78 -12.91 -18.42 4.76
N ASP A 79 -13.92 -19.27 4.92
CA ASP A 79 -13.84 -20.65 4.48
C ASP A 79 -13.87 -20.76 2.94
N ARG A 80 -13.43 -21.90 2.42
CA ARG A 80 -13.45 -22.18 0.97
C ARG A 80 -14.85 -22.12 0.35
N SER A 81 -15.90 -22.28 1.16
CA SER A 81 -17.30 -22.12 0.74
C SER A 81 -17.78 -20.67 0.69
N LEU A 82 -16.98 -19.74 1.22
CA LEU A 82 -17.27 -18.31 1.38
C LEU A 82 -18.56 -18.04 2.18
N GLN A 83 -18.95 -18.97 3.05
CA GLN A 83 -20.15 -18.85 3.89
C GLN A 83 -19.81 -18.50 5.34
N ASN A 84 -18.68 -19.01 5.83
CA ASN A 84 -18.23 -18.79 7.19
C ASN A 84 -16.97 -17.93 7.19
N LYS A 85 -16.78 -17.19 8.29
CA LYS A 85 -15.57 -16.40 8.50
C LYS A 85 -15.06 -16.55 9.92
N GLN A 86 -13.76 -16.38 10.07
CA GLN A 86 -13.07 -16.16 11.33
C GLN A 86 -12.36 -14.81 11.26
N GLN A 87 -12.08 -14.20 12.41
CA GLN A 87 -11.30 -12.97 12.47
C GLN A 87 -9.87 -13.31 12.84
N ILE A 88 -8.94 -13.02 11.94
CA ILE A 88 -7.50 -13.11 12.22
C ILE A 88 -6.94 -11.70 12.38
N ASN A 89 -5.90 -11.55 13.21
CA ASN A 89 -5.21 -10.26 13.33
C ASN A 89 -4.03 -10.23 12.38
N THR A 90 -3.79 -9.10 11.74
CA THR A 90 -2.61 -8.87 10.90
C THR A 90 -1.84 -7.66 11.39
N ASN A 91 -0.51 -7.73 11.31
CA ASN A 91 0.37 -6.60 11.59
C ASN A 91 1.05 -6.15 10.30
N THR A 92 0.99 -4.86 10.03
CA THR A 92 1.66 -4.21 8.90
C THR A 92 2.79 -3.34 9.43
N ILE A 93 4.00 -3.55 8.91
CA ILE A 93 5.11 -2.60 9.01
C ILE A 93 5.30 -1.91 7.65
N ASP A 94 5.28 -0.59 7.64
CA ASP A 94 5.52 0.27 6.47
C ASP A 94 6.70 1.18 6.78
N LEU A 95 7.75 1.11 5.97
CA LEU A 95 8.98 1.89 6.10
C LEU A 95 9.26 2.62 4.79
N ARG A 96 9.55 3.92 4.88
CA ARG A 96 9.83 4.75 3.70
C ARG A 96 10.99 5.68 3.98
N TYR A 97 12.01 5.64 3.13
CA TYR A 97 13.06 6.64 3.10
C TYR A 97 12.82 7.57 1.91
N LYS A 98 12.37 8.79 2.19
CA LYS A 98 11.85 9.76 1.22
C LYS A 98 12.65 11.06 1.24
N ASP A 99 12.31 11.96 0.31
CA ASP A 99 12.94 13.28 0.14
C ASP A 99 14.46 13.19 -0.03
N ILE A 100 14.98 12.10 -0.62
CA ILE A 100 16.42 11.94 -0.87
C ILE A 100 16.79 12.77 -2.11
N PRO A 101 17.55 13.86 -2.01
CA PRO A 101 17.96 14.63 -3.17
C PRO A 101 18.89 13.80 -4.07
N LEU A 102 18.65 13.83 -5.38
CA LEU A 102 19.52 13.18 -6.38
C LEU A 102 20.28 14.19 -7.24
N TRP A 103 19.54 15.05 -7.94
CA TRP A 103 20.04 16.17 -8.73
C TRP A 103 19.05 17.33 -8.64
N ASP A 104 19.23 18.39 -9.45
CA ASP A 104 18.37 19.56 -9.37
C ASP A 104 16.88 19.20 -9.48
N LYS A 105 16.13 19.56 -8.43
CA LYS A 105 14.68 19.34 -8.30
C LYS A 105 14.24 17.88 -8.38
N ALA A 106 15.15 16.92 -8.21
CA ALA A 106 14.86 15.50 -8.22
C ALA A 106 15.02 14.87 -6.84
N THR A 107 13.99 14.14 -6.41
CA THR A 107 13.97 13.40 -5.15
C THR A 107 13.62 11.94 -5.36
N LEU A 108 14.28 11.06 -4.60
CA LEU A 108 13.99 9.64 -4.52
C LEU A 108 13.25 9.32 -3.22
N MET A 109 12.32 8.38 -3.32
CA MET A 109 11.80 7.60 -2.22
C MET A 109 12.07 6.12 -2.47
N VAL A 110 12.44 5.40 -1.41
CA VAL A 110 12.47 3.94 -1.34
C VAL A 110 11.52 3.50 -0.24
N SER A 111 10.64 2.53 -0.51
CA SER A 111 9.67 2.02 0.44
C SER A 111 9.66 0.50 0.53
N GLY A 112 9.30 0.01 1.71
CA GLY A 112 9.06 -1.40 1.98
C GLY A 112 7.85 -1.54 2.88
N ARG A 113 6.99 -2.52 2.57
CA ARG A 113 5.85 -2.88 3.40
C ARG A 113 5.78 -4.39 3.56
N TYR A 114 5.52 -4.85 4.76
CA TYR A 114 5.34 -6.27 5.07
C TYR A 114 4.12 -6.44 5.95
N VAL A 115 3.29 -7.43 5.64
CA VAL A 115 2.08 -7.76 6.40
C VAL A 115 2.08 -9.24 6.76
N THR A 116 1.87 -9.52 8.03
CA THR A 116 1.86 -10.88 8.58
C THR A 116 0.72 -11.10 9.54
N ALA A 117 0.19 -12.32 9.59
CA ALA A 117 -0.86 -12.67 10.53
C ALA A 117 -0.28 -13.04 11.91
N ASN A 118 -1.01 -12.66 12.96
CA ASN A 118 -0.77 -13.05 14.34
C ASN A 118 -1.95 -13.89 14.82
N GLU A 119 -2.00 -15.12 14.33
CA GLU A 119 -3.15 -16.02 14.50
C GLU A 119 -3.10 -16.75 15.84
N SER A 120 -4.27 -16.96 16.42
CA SER A 120 -4.45 -17.84 17.57
C SER A 120 -4.33 -19.32 17.17
N ALA A 121 -4.12 -20.20 18.16
CA ALA A 121 -4.09 -21.64 17.90
C ALA A 121 -5.40 -22.17 17.30
N SER A 122 -6.54 -21.59 17.67
CA SER A 122 -7.84 -21.95 17.09
C SER A 122 -8.01 -21.48 15.65
N GLU A 123 -7.44 -20.33 15.29
CA GLU A 123 -7.51 -19.83 13.90
C GLU A 123 -6.70 -20.70 12.96
N LYS A 124 -5.51 -21.13 13.40
CA LYS A 124 -4.67 -22.08 12.66
C LYS A 124 -5.33 -23.45 12.53
N ASP A 125 -5.92 -23.96 13.61
CA ASP A 125 -6.67 -25.22 13.56
C ASP A 125 -7.83 -25.16 12.55
N ASN A 126 -8.52 -24.02 12.45
CA ASN A 126 -9.56 -23.82 11.44
C ASN A 126 -9.02 -23.83 10.00
N GLN A 127 -7.85 -23.24 9.75
CA GLN A 127 -7.20 -23.26 8.44
C GLN A 127 -6.75 -24.68 8.07
N ASP A 128 -6.19 -25.41 9.03
CA ASP A 128 -5.68 -26.76 8.81
C ASP A 128 -6.81 -27.79 8.64
N ASN A 129 -7.89 -27.68 9.43
CA ASN A 129 -8.88 -28.75 9.59
C ASN A 129 -10.31 -28.39 9.15
N ASN A 130 -10.67 -27.10 9.13
CA ASN A 130 -12.05 -26.65 8.88
C ASN A 130 -12.21 -25.90 7.54
N GLY A 131 -11.21 -25.99 6.66
CA GLY A 131 -11.31 -25.51 5.28
C GLY A 131 -11.28 -23.99 5.14
N TYR A 132 -10.70 -23.28 6.11
CA TYR A 132 -10.36 -21.86 5.99
C TYR A 132 -9.14 -21.65 5.08
N TYR A 133 -9.04 -20.47 4.47
CA TYR A 133 -7.86 -20.15 3.66
C TYR A 133 -6.65 -19.89 4.57
N ASP A 134 -5.53 -20.54 4.26
CA ASP A 134 -4.27 -20.31 4.97
C ASP A 134 -3.72 -18.93 4.64
N TRP A 135 -3.51 -18.09 5.65
CA TRP A 135 -2.98 -16.76 5.45
C TRP A 135 -1.56 -16.82 4.87
N LYS A 136 -1.38 -16.10 3.76
CA LYS A 136 -0.04 -15.84 3.22
C LYS A 136 0.39 -14.40 3.45
N ASP A 137 1.50 -14.28 4.17
CA ASP A 137 2.22 -13.03 4.35
C ASP A 137 2.50 -12.35 3.01
N THR A 138 2.33 -11.04 2.98
CA THR A 138 2.45 -10.25 1.76
C THR A 138 3.38 -9.07 1.96
N TRP A 139 4.19 -8.78 0.95
CA TRP A 139 5.15 -7.70 0.96
C TRP A 139 5.10 -6.88 -0.31
N MET A 140 5.59 -5.66 -0.21
CA MET A 140 5.80 -4.75 -1.32
C MET A 140 7.11 -4.00 -1.13
N PHE A 141 7.90 -3.91 -2.19
CA PHE A 141 9.02 -2.99 -2.30
C PHE A 141 8.70 -1.94 -3.36
N GLY A 142 9.08 -0.69 -3.12
CA GLY A 142 8.80 0.42 -4.01
C GLY A 142 9.93 1.41 -4.11
N THR A 143 10.04 2.05 -5.27
CA THR A 143 10.81 3.27 -5.45
C THR A 143 9.97 4.32 -6.17
N SER A 144 10.21 5.59 -5.88
CA SER A 144 9.60 6.71 -6.57
C SER A 144 10.61 7.80 -6.85
N LEU A 145 10.77 8.20 -8.12
CA LEU A 145 11.58 9.32 -8.55
C LEU A 145 10.65 10.47 -8.94
N THR A 146 10.71 11.56 -8.20
CA THR A 146 9.96 12.79 -8.51
C THR A 146 10.90 13.84 -9.07
N GLN A 147 10.61 14.35 -10.26
CA GLN A 147 11.27 15.51 -10.87
C GLN A 147 10.28 16.68 -10.88
N LYS A 148 10.62 17.79 -10.22
CA LYS A 148 9.86 19.05 -10.34
C LYS A 148 10.37 19.88 -11.52
N PHE A 149 9.49 20.60 -12.19
CA PHE A 149 9.83 21.44 -13.34
C PHE A 149 10.00 22.92 -12.95
N ASP A 150 10.76 23.67 -13.75
CA ASP A 150 11.06 25.08 -13.49
C ASP A 150 9.82 25.97 -13.48
N LYS A 151 8.84 25.65 -14.33
CA LYS A 151 7.61 26.42 -14.51
C LYS A 151 6.47 25.95 -13.61
N GLY A 152 6.78 25.12 -12.61
CA GLY A 152 5.77 24.44 -11.77
C GLY A 152 5.39 23.06 -12.29
N GLY A 153 4.68 22.30 -11.46
CA GLY A 153 4.34 20.90 -11.75
C GLY A 153 5.50 19.93 -11.46
N PHE A 154 5.28 18.66 -11.81
CA PHE A 154 6.21 17.57 -11.58
C PHE A 154 5.87 16.37 -12.46
N ASN A 155 6.81 15.44 -12.61
CA ASN A 155 6.50 14.07 -12.97
C ASN A 155 7.15 13.10 -11.97
N GLU A 156 6.39 12.10 -11.56
CA GLU A 156 6.78 11.02 -10.68
C GLU A 156 6.82 9.71 -11.48
N PHE A 157 7.93 8.99 -11.37
CA PHE A 157 8.09 7.63 -11.86
C PHE A 157 8.18 6.67 -10.68
N SER A 158 7.26 5.72 -10.58
CA SER A 158 7.28 4.68 -9.54
C SER A 158 7.54 3.30 -10.11
N PHE A 159 8.36 2.51 -9.42
CA PHE A 159 8.54 1.08 -9.63
C PHE A 159 8.12 0.36 -8.35
N LEU A 160 7.16 -0.56 -8.45
CA LEU A 160 6.67 -1.37 -7.34
C LEU A 160 6.78 -2.86 -7.70
N VAL A 161 7.13 -3.68 -6.72
CA VAL A 161 7.07 -5.14 -6.82
C VAL A 161 6.48 -5.68 -5.52
N ALA A 162 5.62 -6.69 -5.64
CA ALA A 162 4.92 -7.28 -4.50
C ALA A 162 4.65 -8.77 -4.70
N ASN A 163 4.24 -9.46 -3.64
CA ASN A 163 3.73 -10.84 -3.70
C ASN A 163 2.30 -10.97 -3.12
N ASN A 164 1.67 -12.14 -3.30
CA ASN A 164 0.42 -12.55 -2.65
C ASN A 164 -0.69 -11.48 -2.76
N SER A 165 -1.36 -11.11 -1.66
CA SER A 165 -2.52 -10.22 -1.70
C SER A 165 -2.24 -8.86 -2.32
N ILE A 166 -1.05 -8.30 -2.11
CA ILE A 166 -0.69 -7.01 -2.71
C ILE A 166 -0.48 -7.17 -4.22
N ALA A 167 0.20 -8.24 -4.66
CA ALA A 167 0.36 -8.56 -6.07
C ALA A 167 -0.98 -8.84 -6.76
N SER A 168 -1.87 -9.55 -6.07
CA SER A 168 -3.25 -9.85 -6.50
C SER A 168 -4.02 -8.57 -6.79
N ASN A 169 -3.87 -7.57 -5.92
CA ASN A 169 -4.49 -6.27 -6.12
C ASN A 169 -3.89 -5.46 -7.28
N PHE A 170 -2.68 -5.79 -7.76
CA PHE A 170 -2.16 -5.16 -8.97
C PHE A 170 -2.88 -5.61 -10.24
N GLY A 171 -3.39 -6.84 -10.28
CA GLY A 171 -4.10 -7.41 -11.42
C GLY A 171 -5.58 -7.05 -11.51
N ARG A 172 -6.13 -6.34 -10.51
CA ARG A 172 -7.55 -5.99 -10.49
C ARG A 172 -7.90 -5.00 -11.60
N TYR A 173 -9.02 -5.24 -12.27
CA TYR A 173 -9.47 -4.35 -13.33
C TYR A 173 -9.95 -2.99 -12.79
N ALA A 174 -10.47 -2.95 -11.55
CA ALA A 174 -10.93 -1.76 -10.85
C ALA A 174 -10.41 -1.75 -9.39
N GLY A 175 -10.08 -0.55 -8.89
CA GLY A 175 -9.59 -0.37 -7.52
C GLY A 175 -8.23 -1.03 -7.28
N ALA A 176 -7.28 -0.89 -8.22
CA ALA A 176 -6.02 -1.61 -8.21
C ALA A 176 -4.95 -1.02 -7.27
N SER A 177 -5.34 -0.41 -6.14
CA SER A 177 -4.37 0.04 -5.12
C SER A 177 -3.71 -1.17 -4.44
N PRO A 178 -2.50 -1.05 -3.85
CA PRO A 178 -1.83 -2.15 -3.14
C PRO A 178 -2.55 -2.46 -1.81
N PHE A 179 -3.74 -3.04 -1.87
CA PHE A 179 -4.46 -3.49 -0.68
C PHE A 179 -3.89 -4.82 -0.17
N THR A 180 -4.00 -5.05 1.13
CA THR A 180 -3.71 -6.35 1.76
C THR A 180 -4.92 -7.28 1.69
N THR A 181 -6.13 -6.73 1.68
CA THR A 181 -7.38 -7.50 1.69
C THR A 181 -8.35 -6.96 0.64
N PHE A 182 -9.37 -7.74 0.32
CA PHE A 182 -10.46 -7.29 -0.54
C PHE A 182 -11.65 -6.85 0.32
N ASN A 183 -11.78 -5.54 0.54
CA ASN A 183 -12.81 -4.96 1.41
C ASN A 183 -12.83 -5.56 2.84
N GLY A 184 -11.65 -5.76 3.43
CA GLY A 184 -11.50 -6.36 4.77
C GLY A 184 -11.59 -7.88 4.80
N ARG A 185 -11.77 -8.52 3.64
CA ARG A 185 -11.89 -9.98 3.50
C ARG A 185 -10.61 -10.58 2.93
N TYR A 186 -10.21 -11.72 3.50
CA TYR A 186 -9.19 -12.59 2.96
C TYR A 186 -9.82 -13.89 2.47
N TYR A 187 -9.48 -14.25 1.24
CA TYR A 187 -9.85 -15.52 0.62
C TYR A 187 -8.97 -15.77 -0.60
N GLY A 188 -8.91 -17.04 -1.00
CA GLY A 188 -8.14 -17.47 -2.16
C GLY A 188 -6.86 -18.20 -1.78
N ASP A 189 -6.43 -19.10 -2.65
CA ASP A 189 -5.15 -19.79 -2.50
C ASP A 189 -4.03 -18.89 -3.05
N HIS A 190 -3.38 -18.14 -2.15
CA HIS A 190 -2.17 -17.38 -2.46
C HIS A 190 -0.96 -18.31 -2.42
N THR A 191 -0.16 -18.34 -3.47
CA THR A 191 0.92 -19.34 -3.65
C THR A 191 2.32 -18.73 -3.67
N GLY A 192 2.46 -17.43 -3.38
CA GLY A 192 3.72 -16.70 -3.51
C GLY A 192 3.88 -15.94 -4.82
N GLY A 193 2.87 -15.94 -5.68
CA GLY A 193 2.84 -15.19 -6.94
C GLY A 193 3.24 -13.72 -6.78
N THR A 194 3.86 -13.17 -7.82
CA THR A 194 4.46 -11.84 -7.79
C THR A 194 3.91 -10.95 -8.89
N ALA A 195 3.92 -9.64 -8.65
CA ALA A 195 3.57 -8.65 -9.65
C ALA A 195 4.48 -7.43 -9.57
N VAL A 196 4.72 -6.82 -10.73
CA VAL A 196 5.45 -5.58 -10.91
C VAL A 196 4.49 -4.52 -11.44
N ARG A 197 4.66 -3.29 -10.96
CA ARG A 197 3.96 -2.11 -11.47
C ARG A 197 4.93 -0.98 -11.74
N LEU A 198 4.83 -0.42 -12.93
CA LEU A 198 5.46 0.82 -13.35
C LEU A 198 4.40 1.90 -13.46
N THR A 199 4.67 3.07 -12.88
CA THR A 199 3.76 4.22 -12.97
C THR A 199 4.57 5.44 -13.41
N SER A 200 4.02 6.22 -14.35
CA SER A 200 4.41 7.61 -14.57
C SER A 200 3.19 8.50 -14.37
N GLN A 201 3.27 9.46 -13.46
CA GLN A 201 2.18 10.41 -13.23
C GLN A 201 2.72 11.82 -13.01
N GLY A 202 1.93 12.83 -13.35
CA GLY A 202 2.35 14.20 -13.13
C GLY A 202 1.47 15.23 -13.80
N GLU A 203 1.93 16.47 -13.69
CA GLU A 203 1.36 17.61 -14.40
C GLU A 203 2.47 18.56 -14.84
N ALA A 204 2.26 19.18 -16.00
CA ALA A 204 3.16 20.17 -16.57
C ALA A 204 2.37 21.39 -17.07
N TYR A 205 2.94 22.57 -16.81
CA TYR A 205 2.43 23.85 -17.27
C TYR A 205 3.02 24.15 -18.65
N ILE A 206 2.19 24.03 -19.69
CA ILE A 206 2.57 24.24 -21.08
C ILE A 206 2.19 25.66 -21.50
N GLY A 207 3.14 26.59 -21.35
CA GLY A 207 2.89 28.02 -21.52
C GLY A 207 2.05 28.59 -20.36
N ASP A 208 1.40 29.73 -20.59
CA ASP A 208 0.72 30.48 -19.52
C ASP A 208 -0.76 30.08 -19.33
N HIS A 209 -1.29 29.22 -20.19
CA HIS A 209 -2.73 28.96 -20.29
C HIS A 209 -3.14 27.49 -20.24
N PHE A 210 -2.18 26.56 -20.33
CA PHE A 210 -2.50 25.14 -20.40
C PHE A 210 -1.74 24.35 -19.33
N ILE A 211 -2.46 23.45 -18.67
CA ILE A 211 -1.90 22.43 -17.79
C ILE A 211 -2.25 21.09 -18.42
N VAL A 212 -1.25 20.21 -18.55
CA VAL A 212 -1.43 18.84 -18.99
C VAL A 212 -1.07 17.93 -17.84
N ALA A 213 -2.00 17.09 -17.43
CA ALA A 213 -1.77 16.01 -16.48
C ALA A 213 -1.71 14.67 -17.22
N ASN A 214 -0.92 13.74 -16.70
CA ASN A 214 -0.82 12.38 -17.23
C ASN A 214 -0.84 11.36 -16.10
N ALA A 215 -1.39 10.18 -16.40
CA ALA A 215 -1.20 8.98 -15.60
C ALA A 215 -1.07 7.77 -16.51
N ILE A 216 0.08 7.08 -16.45
CA ILE A 216 0.33 5.83 -17.17
C ILE A 216 0.73 4.79 -16.14
N VAL A 217 0.02 3.66 -16.13
CA VAL A 217 0.32 2.51 -15.28
C VAL A 217 0.46 1.28 -16.15
N TYR A 218 1.59 0.60 -16.04
CA TYR A 218 1.82 -0.71 -16.62
C TYR A 218 2.03 -1.71 -15.49
N SER A 219 1.32 -2.83 -15.52
CA SER A 219 1.41 -3.85 -14.47
C SER A 219 1.35 -5.24 -15.07
N PHE A 220 2.19 -6.12 -14.55
CA PHE A 220 2.22 -7.53 -14.94
C PHE A 220 2.52 -8.39 -13.72
N GLY A 221 2.03 -9.62 -13.73
CA GLY A 221 2.27 -10.55 -12.64
C GLY A 221 2.11 -11.99 -13.08
N ASN A 222 2.71 -12.87 -12.31
CA ASN A 222 2.75 -14.30 -12.55
C ASN A 222 2.33 -15.06 -11.30
N ASP A 223 1.52 -16.11 -11.49
CA ASP A 223 1.04 -17.01 -10.46
C ASP A 223 0.30 -16.30 -9.30
N ILE A 224 -0.35 -15.16 -9.56
CA ILE A 224 -1.09 -14.45 -8.52
C ILE A 224 -2.44 -15.12 -8.27
N TYR A 225 -3.02 -14.89 -7.10
CA TYR A 225 -4.45 -15.06 -6.94
C TYR A 225 -5.17 -13.87 -7.57
N SER A 226 -6.14 -14.12 -8.44
CA SER A 226 -7.04 -13.08 -8.94
C SER A 226 -8.41 -13.23 -8.28
N TYR A 227 -8.99 -12.12 -7.84
CA TYR A 227 -10.36 -12.10 -7.34
C TYR A 227 -11.40 -12.32 -8.45
N GLU A 228 -10.98 -12.24 -9.71
CA GLU A 228 -11.81 -12.43 -10.90
C GLU A 228 -11.62 -13.82 -11.54
N THR A 229 -10.39 -14.36 -11.55
CA THR A 229 -10.06 -15.62 -12.25
C THR A 229 -9.57 -16.75 -11.35
N GLY A 230 -9.34 -16.49 -10.05
CA GLY A 230 -8.89 -17.50 -9.07
C GLY A 230 -7.37 -17.67 -8.98
N ALA A 231 -6.94 -18.78 -8.40
CA ALA A 231 -5.52 -19.10 -8.20
C ALA A 231 -4.78 -19.31 -9.54
N HIS A 232 -3.45 -19.15 -9.50
CA HIS A 232 -2.56 -19.38 -10.65
C HIS A 232 -2.86 -18.50 -11.86
N SER A 233 -3.17 -17.23 -11.61
CA SER A 233 -3.48 -16.26 -12.66
C SER A 233 -2.24 -15.46 -13.06
N ASP A 234 -2.02 -15.37 -14.37
CA ASP A 234 -1.07 -14.45 -14.97
C ASP A 234 -1.82 -13.24 -15.54
N PHE A 235 -1.21 -12.05 -15.49
CA PHE A 235 -1.81 -10.87 -16.09
C PHE A 235 -0.77 -9.90 -16.65
N GLU A 236 -1.22 -9.12 -17.63
CA GLU A 236 -0.55 -7.94 -18.16
C GLU A 236 -1.61 -6.86 -18.38
N SER A 237 -1.32 -5.62 -18.01
CA SER A 237 -2.28 -4.52 -18.11
C SER A 237 -1.61 -3.16 -18.31
N ILE A 238 -2.29 -2.31 -19.07
CA ILE A 238 -1.97 -0.90 -19.23
C ILE A 238 -3.21 -0.04 -18.90
N ARG A 239 -2.97 1.09 -18.23
CA ARG A 239 -3.94 2.15 -17.98
C ARG A 239 -3.28 3.47 -18.33
N ALA A 240 -3.96 4.31 -19.10
CA ALA A 240 -3.47 5.62 -19.48
C ALA A 240 -4.63 6.62 -19.48
N VAL A 241 -4.41 7.79 -18.88
CA VAL A 241 -5.34 8.93 -18.86
C VAL A 241 -4.55 10.22 -19.02
#